data_AF-R9NYR4-F1
#
_entry.id   AF-R9NYR4-F1
#
_cell.length_a   1.000
_cell.length_b   1.000
_cell.length_c   1.000
_cell.angle_alpha   90.00
_cell.angle_beta   90.00
_cell.angle_gamma   90.00
#
_symmetry.space_group_name_H-M   'P 1'
#
loop_
_entity.id
_entity.type
_entity.pdbx_description
1 polymer ?
#
loop_
_entity_poly.entity_id
_entity_poly.type
_entity_poly.pdbx_seq_one_letter_code
_entity_poly.pdbx_strand_id
1 'polypeptide(L)'
;MRAHPYSIFTHSVGANAAGHSLLAKIRAIARAGFDGIELFQDDLDAFAASDEFRQIQERGDAIVSTPSLSSSPFFSGLTPPDSPMNLDRRCSSSSSVSTSSSSANGTPYCAANGIRSRDKYVAVAGLDDDLLVRNDKGDLVAGLDGLPMTYNAWGPCTATAYRQELAAASYIASYCDSLNLQVYSLQPLRDFEGWASPQDQLLALRRARSRFEVMRRLGADLLLICSNNQHAPATVGDVEKIGRDLAQLGQFAEHFGPVYSFYHANCSGSIERRARPIRIGYEALSWGAHVDIWSRAWQAVQHADRDNVGLILDSFNTLAREYADPCTRTGITDQHADPHAAVLQSVNKLSMVPAEKIFFLQIGDARRMPEPLKPSPNADEPRPARMIWSRGNRLFPCEYDRGAFLPTRDFVQAAVLRAGYQGPWSVEVFNSSLADEAEGVPVEHAMRARAGLDRLVEEVYA
;
A
#
# COMPACT_ATOMS: atom_id res chain seq x y z
N MET A 1 0.28 28.30 -5.04
CA MET A 1 0.56 27.08 -4.24
C MET A 1 -0.29 25.98 -4.83
N ARG A 2 0.20 24.73 -4.94
CA ARG A 2 -0.61 23.62 -5.49
C ARG A 2 -1.83 23.38 -4.60
N ALA A 3 -2.98 23.07 -5.19
CA ALA A 3 -4.19 22.71 -4.43
C ALA A 3 -4.07 21.30 -3.80
N HIS A 4 -3.39 20.39 -4.49
CA HIS A 4 -3.11 19.02 -4.05
C HIS A 4 -1.60 18.77 -4.01
N PRO A 5 -1.09 17.96 -3.07
CA PRO A 5 0.26 17.41 -3.17
C PRO A 5 0.37 16.50 -4.40
N TYR A 6 1.56 16.40 -4.99
CA TYR A 6 1.87 15.46 -6.06
C TYR A 6 2.56 14.22 -5.51
N SER A 7 2.12 13.05 -5.96
CA SER A 7 2.71 11.75 -5.65
C SER A 7 3.02 10.98 -6.94
N ILE A 8 3.83 9.93 -6.84
CA ILE A 8 4.12 9.02 -7.95
C ILE A 8 4.52 7.63 -7.44
N PHE A 9 4.06 6.61 -8.15
CA PHE A 9 4.41 5.22 -7.88
C PHE A 9 5.87 4.91 -8.25
N THR A 10 6.61 4.26 -7.35
CA THR A 10 8.07 4.05 -7.52
C THR A 10 8.44 3.20 -8.73
N HIS A 11 7.54 2.37 -9.24
CA HIS A 11 7.77 1.65 -10.51
C HIS A 11 7.66 2.57 -11.73
N SER A 12 6.84 3.61 -11.68
CA SER A 12 6.53 4.50 -12.80
C SER A 12 7.68 5.43 -13.22
N VAL A 13 8.81 5.36 -12.52
CA VAL A 13 10.08 5.97 -12.94
C VAL A 13 11.15 4.94 -13.34
N GLY A 14 10.87 3.64 -13.31
CA GLY A 14 11.77 2.60 -13.82
C GLY A 14 11.59 1.26 -13.11
N ALA A 15 11.74 0.16 -13.83
CA ALA A 15 11.69 -1.18 -13.25
C ALA A 15 12.97 -1.51 -12.48
N ASN A 16 12.82 -2.03 -11.26
CA ASN A 16 13.89 -2.70 -10.51
C ASN A 16 14.61 -3.78 -11.35
N ALA A 17 13.85 -4.52 -12.16
CA ALA A 17 14.35 -5.56 -13.08
C ALA A 17 15.25 -5.02 -14.22
N ALA A 18 15.23 -3.71 -14.51
CA ALA A 18 16.12 -3.05 -15.46
C ALA A 18 17.28 -2.28 -14.75
N GLY A 19 17.58 -2.63 -13.50
CA GLY A 19 18.69 -2.07 -12.71
C GLY A 19 18.37 -0.80 -11.93
N HIS A 20 17.17 -0.24 -12.05
CA HIS A 20 16.81 1.04 -11.41
C HIS A 20 16.62 0.89 -9.89
N SER A 21 17.67 1.18 -9.13
CA SER A 21 17.66 1.15 -7.65
C SER A 21 16.60 2.08 -7.05
N LEU A 22 15.94 1.62 -5.98
CA LEU A 22 14.93 2.39 -5.26
C LEU A 22 15.48 3.74 -4.76
N LEU A 23 16.75 3.79 -4.32
CA LEU A 23 17.37 5.03 -3.84
C LEU A 23 17.64 6.03 -4.97
N ALA A 24 17.93 5.56 -6.19
CA ALA A 24 18.02 6.38 -7.38
C ALA A 24 16.65 6.92 -7.82
N LYS A 25 15.63 6.06 -7.80
CA LYS A 25 14.24 6.41 -8.16
C LYS A 25 13.63 7.46 -7.23
N ILE A 26 13.71 7.27 -5.91
CA ILE A 26 13.24 8.26 -4.91
C ILE A 26 13.98 9.60 -5.08
N ARG A 27 15.30 9.57 -5.38
CA ARG A 27 16.09 10.78 -5.62
C ARG A 27 15.68 11.53 -6.90
N ALA A 28 15.29 10.82 -7.96
CA ALA A 28 14.76 11.43 -9.17
C ALA A 28 13.39 12.07 -8.93
N ILE A 29 12.51 11.39 -8.18
CA ILE A 29 11.19 11.88 -7.78
C ILE A 29 11.31 13.17 -6.95
N ALA A 30 12.18 13.20 -5.93
CA ALA A 30 12.45 14.41 -5.15
C ALA A 30 12.94 15.57 -6.03
N ARG A 31 13.86 15.31 -6.98
CA ARG A 31 14.39 16.32 -7.91
C ARG A 31 13.36 16.88 -8.88
N ALA A 32 12.30 16.13 -9.21
CA ALA A 32 11.16 16.61 -9.99
C ALA A 32 10.12 17.40 -9.15
N GLY A 33 10.33 17.53 -7.83
CA GLY A 33 9.48 18.34 -6.95
C GLY A 33 8.09 17.73 -6.70
N PHE A 34 8.02 16.40 -6.59
CA PHE A 34 6.90 15.71 -5.96
C PHE A 34 6.94 15.92 -4.44
N ASP A 35 5.79 15.76 -3.78
CA ASP A 35 5.65 15.88 -2.32
C ASP A 35 5.67 14.49 -1.63
N GLY A 36 5.59 13.40 -2.41
CA GLY A 36 5.66 12.04 -1.87
C GLY A 36 5.70 10.93 -2.93
N ILE A 37 5.61 9.68 -2.46
CA ILE A 37 5.63 8.45 -3.26
C ILE A 37 4.50 7.50 -2.86
N GLU A 38 4.12 6.63 -3.81
CA GLU A 38 3.53 5.33 -3.51
C GLU A 38 4.63 4.27 -3.61
N LEU A 39 4.91 3.54 -2.54
CA LEU A 39 5.99 2.56 -2.54
C LEU A 39 5.52 1.20 -3.09
N PHE A 40 6.17 0.76 -4.16
CA PHE A 40 5.96 -0.57 -4.73
C PHE A 40 6.57 -1.66 -3.83
N GLN A 41 5.78 -2.68 -3.48
CA GLN A 41 6.24 -3.86 -2.72
C GLN A 41 7.46 -4.52 -3.39
N ASP A 42 7.43 -4.77 -4.70
CA ASP A 42 8.52 -5.40 -5.44
C ASP A 42 9.81 -4.53 -5.45
N ASP A 43 9.69 -3.20 -5.35
CA ASP A 43 10.85 -2.30 -5.22
C ASP A 43 11.46 -2.37 -3.81
N LEU A 44 10.62 -2.47 -2.77
CA LEU A 44 11.07 -2.65 -1.39
C LEU A 44 11.75 -4.02 -1.21
N ASP A 45 11.19 -5.09 -1.79
CA ASP A 45 11.74 -6.44 -1.76
C ASP A 45 13.10 -6.50 -2.49
N ALA A 46 13.18 -5.90 -3.68
CA ALA A 46 14.44 -5.82 -4.44
C ALA A 46 15.51 -4.99 -3.69
N PHE A 47 15.12 -3.88 -3.06
CA PHE A 47 16.03 -3.10 -2.21
C PHE A 47 16.50 -3.90 -1.00
N ALA A 48 15.61 -4.60 -0.29
CA ALA A 48 15.93 -5.41 0.88
C ALA A 48 16.95 -6.54 0.59
N ALA A 49 16.94 -7.09 -0.63
CA ALA A 49 17.88 -8.13 -1.08
C ALA A 49 19.21 -7.57 -1.65
N SER A 50 19.24 -6.30 -2.05
CA SER A 50 20.32 -5.69 -2.83
C SER A 50 21.68 -5.63 -2.13
N ASP A 51 22.76 -5.55 -2.92
CA ASP A 51 24.10 -5.24 -2.42
C ASP A 51 24.19 -3.80 -1.88
N GLU A 52 23.39 -2.87 -2.43
CA GLU A 52 23.29 -1.48 -1.96
C GLU A 52 22.82 -1.44 -0.50
N PHE A 53 21.73 -2.15 -0.16
CA PHE A 53 21.22 -2.18 1.20
C PHE A 53 22.13 -2.97 2.16
N ARG A 54 22.78 -4.05 1.71
CA ARG A 54 23.76 -4.78 2.55
C ARG A 54 24.98 -3.91 2.88
N GLN A 55 25.49 -3.11 1.94
CA GLN A 55 26.56 -2.14 2.24
C GLN A 55 26.13 -1.01 3.18
N ILE A 56 24.85 -0.61 3.16
CA ILE A 56 24.26 0.35 4.10
C ILE A 56 24.20 -0.27 5.52
N GLN A 57 23.81 -1.54 5.63
CA GLN A 57 23.80 -2.27 6.90
C GLN A 57 25.23 -2.46 7.47
N GLU A 58 26.21 -2.79 6.62
CA GLU A 58 27.63 -2.96 7.00
C GLU A 58 28.27 -1.67 7.55
N ARG A 59 27.78 -0.49 7.13
CA ARG A 59 28.22 0.82 7.64
C ARG A 59 27.58 1.19 8.98
N GLY A 60 26.52 0.47 9.38
CA GLY A 60 25.68 0.81 10.54
C GLY A 60 24.53 1.77 10.22
N ASP A 61 24.36 2.19 8.97
CA ASP A 61 23.33 3.14 8.53
C ASP A 61 21.91 2.52 8.53
N ALA A 62 21.79 1.19 8.65
CA ALA A 62 20.54 0.48 8.86
C ALA A 62 20.71 -0.71 9.82
N ILE A 63 19.92 -0.75 10.90
CA ILE A 63 20.03 -1.76 11.96
C ILE A 63 18.95 -2.84 11.81
N VAL A 64 19.38 -4.11 11.68
CA VAL A 64 18.50 -5.27 11.93
C VAL A 64 18.44 -5.53 13.43
N SER A 65 17.24 -5.55 14.01
CA SER A 65 17.06 -5.88 15.43
C SER A 65 17.30 -7.37 15.70
N THR A 66 18.56 -7.74 15.96
CA THR A 66 18.94 -9.09 16.42
C THR A 66 18.51 -9.31 17.87
N PRO A 67 17.85 -10.43 18.23
CA PRO A 67 17.58 -10.76 19.62
C PRO A 67 18.86 -11.20 20.33
N SER A 68 19.44 -10.32 21.15
CA SER A 68 20.68 -10.57 21.88
C SER A 68 20.48 -11.56 23.03
N LEU A 69 21.01 -12.78 22.89
CA LEU A 69 21.12 -13.77 23.97
C LEU A 69 22.34 -13.48 24.88
N SER A 70 22.38 -12.29 25.47
CA SER A 70 23.38 -11.90 26.48
C SER A 70 22.78 -10.95 27.52
N SER A 71 23.19 -11.12 28.77
CA SER A 71 22.71 -10.34 29.90
C SER A 71 23.66 -9.18 30.27
N SER A 72 23.05 -8.11 30.77
CA SER A 72 23.66 -6.94 31.42
C SER A 72 24.34 -5.89 30.52
N PRO A 73 24.35 -4.59 30.93
CA PRO A 73 24.64 -3.47 30.04
C PRO A 73 26.01 -2.80 30.29
N PHE A 74 26.57 -2.14 29.27
CA PHE A 74 27.32 -0.88 29.37
C PHE A 74 27.54 -0.24 27.97
N PHE A 75 27.95 1.04 27.94
CA PHE A 75 27.98 1.96 26.78
C PHE A 75 26.57 2.33 26.26
N SER A 76 26.06 3.57 26.34
CA SER A 76 26.65 4.93 26.40
C SER A 76 27.11 5.48 25.04
N GLY A 77 26.24 6.27 24.41
CA GLY A 77 26.53 7.08 23.21
C GLY A 77 25.25 7.45 22.44
N LEU A 78 25.10 8.74 22.08
CA LEU A 78 24.00 9.36 21.30
C LEU A 78 22.72 9.77 22.06
N THR A 79 22.83 10.85 22.83
CA THR A 79 21.71 11.72 23.23
C THR A 79 21.66 12.98 22.35
N PRO A 80 20.53 13.30 21.69
CA PRO A 80 20.23 14.65 21.21
C PRO A 80 20.12 15.66 22.38
N PRO A 81 20.28 16.98 22.14
CA PRO A 81 20.29 17.99 23.20
C PRO A 81 18.90 18.25 23.83
N ASP A 82 18.92 18.89 24.99
CA ASP A 82 17.81 18.98 25.94
C ASP A 82 16.55 19.73 25.46
N SER A 83 15.43 19.37 26.09
CA SER A 83 14.30 20.28 26.35
C SER A 83 14.08 20.37 27.86
N PRO A 84 13.81 21.56 28.42
CA PRO A 84 13.99 21.80 29.85
C PRO A 84 12.94 21.13 30.73
N MET A 85 13.40 20.55 31.85
CA MET A 85 12.53 20.14 32.95
C MET A 85 11.77 21.33 33.54
N ASN A 86 10.61 21.07 34.12
CA ASN A 86 10.06 21.90 35.18
C ASN A 86 9.74 21.02 36.41
N LEU A 87 10.30 21.38 37.56
CA LEU A 87 10.30 20.56 38.78
C LEU A 87 9.75 21.39 39.96
N ASP A 88 8.54 21.03 40.41
CA ASP A 88 8.03 21.19 41.79
C ASP A 88 6.56 20.73 41.81
N ARG A 89 5.99 20.17 42.90
CA ARG A 89 6.47 19.99 44.28
C ARG A 89 5.87 18.71 44.91
N ARG A 90 6.40 18.26 46.04
CA ARG A 90 5.94 17.06 46.79
C ARG A 90 5.04 17.39 48.00
N CYS A 91 4.48 16.33 48.61
CA CYS A 91 3.96 16.21 50.00
C CYS A 91 2.52 16.74 50.22
N SER A 92 1.67 16.17 51.10
CA SER A 92 1.86 15.19 52.19
C SER A 92 0.64 14.26 52.41
N SER A 93 0.84 13.11 53.11
CA SER A 93 -0.05 12.46 54.12
C SER A 93 -1.52 12.06 53.82
N SER A 94 -2.16 11.06 54.44
CA SER A 94 -1.75 9.83 55.18
C SER A 94 -2.99 9.04 55.66
N SER A 95 -2.93 7.69 55.76
CA SER A 95 -3.79 6.83 56.62
C SER A 95 -5.31 6.72 56.25
N SER A 96 -6.11 5.68 56.59
CA SER A 96 -5.90 4.34 57.20
C SER A 96 -7.20 3.49 57.20
N VAL A 97 -7.12 2.14 57.32
CA VAL A 97 -8.17 1.20 57.86
C VAL A 97 -9.51 1.09 57.07
N SER A 98 -9.82 0.02 56.30
CA SER A 98 -10.28 -1.37 56.65
C SER A 98 -11.64 -1.44 57.38
N THR A 99 -12.58 -2.40 57.18
CA THR A 99 -12.51 -3.87 56.88
C THR A 99 -13.80 -4.42 56.21
N SER A 100 -13.74 -5.65 55.61
CA SER A 100 -14.81 -6.72 55.52
C SER A 100 -16.20 -6.39 54.89
N SER A 101 -17.01 -7.27 54.28
CA SER A 101 -17.00 -8.71 53.86
C SER A 101 -18.38 -9.00 53.19
N SER A 102 -18.73 -10.04 52.41
CA SER A 102 -18.06 -11.18 51.73
C SER A 102 -19.11 -11.94 50.87
N SER A 103 -18.69 -12.83 49.95
CA SER A 103 -19.48 -13.87 49.22
C SER A 103 -20.63 -13.41 48.28
N ALA A 104 -21.00 -14.08 47.19
CA ALA A 104 -20.41 -15.11 46.29
C ALA A 104 -21.27 -15.10 44.97
N ASN A 105 -21.03 -15.79 43.85
CA ASN A 105 -20.19 -16.92 43.40
C ASN A 105 -19.77 -16.67 41.92
N GLY A 106 -18.93 -17.46 41.24
CA GLY A 106 -18.16 -18.64 41.67
C GLY A 106 -17.45 -19.32 40.47
N THR A 107 -16.33 -19.99 40.74
CA THR A 107 -15.55 -20.83 39.80
C THR A 107 -14.93 -21.98 40.60
N PRO A 108 -14.65 -23.15 40.00
CA PRO A 108 -13.26 -23.41 39.62
C PRO A 108 -13.08 -24.27 38.36
N TYR A 109 -11.92 -24.15 37.71
CA TYR A 109 -10.95 -25.27 37.68
C TYR A 109 -9.56 -24.79 37.22
N CYS A 110 -8.56 -24.88 38.10
CA CYS A 110 -7.15 -24.70 37.78
C CYS A 110 -6.32 -25.73 38.55
N ALA A 111 -5.70 -26.66 37.83
CA ALA A 111 -4.58 -27.49 38.27
C ALA A 111 -4.00 -28.26 37.06
N ALA A 112 -2.73 -28.62 36.98
CA ALA A 112 -1.51 -28.03 37.55
C ALA A 112 -0.30 -28.61 36.79
N ASN A 113 0.86 -27.94 36.87
CA ASN A 113 2.20 -28.48 36.60
C ASN A 113 2.41 -29.32 35.32
N GLY A 114 2.74 -28.63 34.24
CA GLY A 114 3.55 -29.19 33.15
C GLY A 114 4.56 -28.15 32.67
N ILE A 115 5.86 -28.33 32.98
CA ILE A 115 6.93 -27.46 32.48
C ILE A 115 7.06 -27.68 30.97
N ARG A 116 6.41 -26.83 30.17
CA ARG A 116 6.33 -26.95 28.71
C ARG A 116 6.78 -25.68 27.99
N SER A 117 8.09 -25.60 27.72
CA SER A 117 8.72 -25.01 26.51
C SER A 117 8.39 -23.58 26.03
N ARG A 118 7.51 -22.81 26.69
CA ARG A 118 7.04 -21.51 26.18
C ARG A 118 8.15 -20.46 26.03
N ASP A 119 9.13 -20.46 26.91
CA ASP A 119 10.13 -19.38 27.01
C ASP A 119 11.22 -19.41 25.92
N LYS A 120 11.19 -20.37 24.99
CA LYS A 120 12.20 -20.51 23.92
C LYS A 120 11.83 -19.85 22.58
N TYR A 121 10.59 -19.40 22.39
CA TYR A 121 10.10 -18.98 21.06
C TYR A 121 9.69 -17.50 20.95
N VAL A 122 10.16 -16.65 21.88
CA VAL A 122 10.10 -15.17 21.77
C VAL A 122 10.93 -14.62 20.58
N ALA A 123 11.65 -15.52 19.87
CA ALA A 123 12.64 -15.22 18.85
C ALA A 123 12.10 -14.68 17.49
N VAL A 124 10.80 -14.35 17.37
CA VAL A 124 10.24 -13.60 16.21
C VAL A 124 9.70 -12.22 16.64
N ALA A 125 10.44 -11.55 17.53
CA ALA A 125 10.47 -10.09 17.67
C ALA A 125 9.11 -9.36 17.71
N GLY A 126 8.17 -9.83 18.53
CA GLY A 126 6.93 -9.10 18.84
C GLY A 126 5.79 -9.22 17.84
N LEU A 127 5.83 -10.19 16.92
CA LEU A 127 4.66 -10.54 16.12
C LEU A 127 3.58 -11.28 16.93
N ASP A 128 2.32 -11.11 16.50
CA ASP A 128 1.19 -11.89 16.97
C ASP A 128 1.38 -13.39 16.70
N ASP A 129 0.96 -14.27 17.62
CA ASP A 129 1.12 -15.73 17.49
C ASP A 129 0.36 -16.33 16.29
N ASP A 130 -0.68 -15.65 15.80
CA ASP A 130 -1.47 -16.07 14.64
C ASP A 130 -0.84 -15.63 13.29
N LEU A 131 0.17 -14.76 13.31
CA LEU A 131 1.08 -14.48 12.19
C LEU A 131 2.27 -15.45 12.11
N LEU A 132 2.44 -16.35 13.08
CA LEU A 132 3.39 -17.45 12.96
C LEU A 132 2.82 -18.60 12.11
N VAL A 133 3.64 -19.16 11.23
CA VAL A 133 3.25 -20.27 10.35
C VAL A 133 3.16 -21.56 11.17
N ARG A 134 2.05 -22.27 11.02
CA ARG A 134 1.77 -23.55 11.71
C ARG A 134 1.41 -24.64 10.68
N ASN A 135 1.78 -25.88 10.99
CA ASN A 135 1.41 -27.06 10.20
C ASN A 135 -0.03 -27.53 10.51
N ASP A 136 -0.49 -28.59 9.83
CA ASP A 136 -1.82 -29.18 10.01
C ASP A 136 -2.12 -29.73 11.42
N LYS A 137 -1.08 -29.88 12.26
CA LYS A 137 -1.18 -30.30 13.67
C LYS A 137 -1.17 -29.12 14.65
N GLY A 138 -0.97 -27.90 14.15
CA GLY A 138 -0.83 -26.68 14.94
C GLY A 138 0.61 -26.40 15.42
N ASP A 139 1.59 -27.25 15.12
CA ASP A 139 2.99 -27.01 15.50
C ASP A 139 3.59 -25.86 14.68
N LEU A 140 4.48 -25.06 15.29
CA LEU A 140 5.22 -24.01 14.58
C LEU A 140 6.13 -24.61 13.51
N VAL A 141 6.08 -24.03 12.30
CA VAL A 141 7.01 -24.38 11.22
C VAL A 141 8.30 -23.57 11.39
N ALA A 142 9.44 -24.26 11.48
CA ALA A 142 10.75 -23.61 11.49
C ALA A 142 11.28 -23.42 10.05
N GLY A 143 11.84 -22.24 9.78
CA GLY A 143 12.46 -21.90 8.50
C GLY A 143 13.88 -22.43 8.37
N LEU A 144 14.49 -22.19 7.20
CA LEU A 144 15.90 -22.53 6.93
C LEU A 144 16.89 -21.74 7.80
N ASP A 145 16.44 -20.65 8.44
CA ASP A 145 17.16 -19.87 9.45
C ASP A 145 17.01 -20.42 10.88
N GLY A 146 16.32 -21.55 11.06
CA GLY A 146 16.09 -22.20 12.36
C GLY A 146 15.09 -21.48 13.27
N LEU A 147 14.44 -20.42 12.78
CA LEU A 147 13.45 -19.64 13.51
C LEU A 147 12.02 -19.99 13.07
N PRO A 148 10.97 -19.75 13.90
CA PRO A 148 9.59 -19.89 13.46
C PRO A 148 9.31 -18.99 12.24
N MET A 149 8.70 -19.56 11.20
CA MET A 149 8.33 -18.82 9.99
C MET A 149 7.16 -17.86 10.26
N THR A 150 7.07 -16.82 9.43
CA THR A 150 6.02 -15.79 9.44
C THR A 150 5.50 -15.54 8.02
N TYR A 151 4.70 -14.52 7.78
CA TYR A 151 4.15 -14.16 6.47
C TYR A 151 4.71 -12.83 5.96
N ASN A 152 4.80 -12.67 4.64
CA ASN A 152 4.98 -11.39 3.95
C ASN A 152 3.87 -11.16 2.90
N ALA A 153 4.03 -10.20 1.99
CA ALA A 153 3.05 -9.92 0.92
C ALA A 153 2.75 -11.13 0.01
N TRP A 154 3.72 -12.04 -0.14
CA TRP A 154 3.69 -13.16 -1.09
C TRP A 154 3.24 -14.47 -0.44
N GLY A 155 3.56 -14.70 0.84
CA GLY A 155 3.16 -15.91 1.56
C GLY A 155 4.03 -16.19 2.78
N PRO A 156 4.15 -17.46 3.20
CA PRO A 156 5.09 -17.90 4.23
C PRO A 156 6.54 -17.54 3.88
N CYS A 157 7.28 -17.00 4.85
CA CYS A 157 8.69 -16.59 4.71
C CYS A 157 9.47 -16.86 6.00
N THR A 158 10.81 -16.75 5.94
CA THR A 158 11.68 -16.88 7.12
C THR A 158 11.61 -15.63 7.98
N ALA A 159 11.83 -15.77 9.29
CA ALA A 159 11.88 -14.63 10.21
C ALA A 159 13.01 -13.65 9.84
N THR A 160 14.11 -14.16 9.27
CA THR A 160 15.22 -13.36 8.75
C THR A 160 14.82 -12.52 7.54
N ALA A 161 14.08 -13.08 6.57
CA ALA A 161 13.61 -12.31 5.40
C ALA A 161 12.65 -11.19 5.82
N TYR A 162 11.70 -11.49 6.72
CA TYR A 162 10.77 -10.48 7.23
C TYR A 162 11.49 -9.37 8.02
N ARG A 163 12.52 -9.69 8.82
CA ARG A 163 13.36 -8.68 9.48
C ARG A 163 14.12 -7.80 8.49
N GLN A 164 14.61 -8.37 7.39
CA GLN A 164 15.31 -7.62 6.35
C GLN A 164 14.38 -6.63 5.67
N GLU A 165 13.13 -7.02 5.38
CA GLU A 165 12.07 -6.12 4.90
C GLU A 165 11.78 -4.98 5.91
N LEU A 166 11.63 -5.27 7.21
CA LEU A 166 11.39 -4.24 8.22
C LEU A 166 12.57 -3.26 8.38
N ALA A 167 13.81 -3.73 8.23
CA ALA A 167 14.99 -2.89 8.24
C ALA A 167 15.05 -2.00 6.98
N ALA A 168 14.77 -2.57 5.81
CA ALA A 168 14.70 -1.84 4.54
C ALA A 168 13.61 -0.76 4.57
N ALA A 169 12.41 -1.08 5.07
CA ALA A 169 11.32 -0.14 5.25
C ALA A 169 11.69 1.01 6.19
N SER A 170 12.38 0.72 7.31
CA SER A 170 12.85 1.74 8.26
C SER A 170 13.88 2.69 7.63
N TYR A 171 14.75 2.17 6.76
CA TYR A 171 15.71 2.98 6.01
C TYR A 171 15.03 3.82 4.92
N ILE A 172 14.09 3.25 4.16
CA ILE A 172 13.37 3.96 3.09
C ILE A 172 12.54 5.13 3.64
N ALA A 173 11.89 4.97 4.80
CA ALA A 173 11.27 6.10 5.51
C ALA A 173 12.27 7.23 5.76
N SER A 174 13.38 6.90 6.44
CA SER A 174 14.44 7.85 6.81
C SER A 174 15.06 8.55 5.60
N TYR A 175 15.20 7.85 4.46
CA TYR A 175 15.71 8.40 3.21
C TYR A 175 14.68 9.33 2.53
N CYS A 176 13.39 8.98 2.56
CA CYS A 176 12.30 9.85 2.09
C CYS A 176 12.19 11.12 2.94
N ASP A 177 12.25 11.01 4.26
CA ASP A 177 12.29 12.15 5.20
C ASP A 177 13.46 13.10 4.88
N SER A 178 14.66 12.54 4.60
CA SER A 178 15.85 13.32 4.23
C SER A 178 15.70 14.12 2.93
N LEU A 179 14.74 13.73 2.09
CA LEU A 179 14.39 14.37 0.82
C LEU A 179 13.07 15.15 0.89
N ASN A 180 12.41 15.21 2.06
CA ASN A 180 11.09 15.80 2.31
C ASN A 180 9.95 15.16 1.48
N LEU A 181 10.02 13.85 1.24
CA LEU A 181 8.97 13.07 0.56
C LEU A 181 8.13 12.29 1.58
N GLN A 182 6.80 12.40 1.52
CA GLN A 182 5.92 11.50 2.26
C GLN A 182 5.79 10.13 1.55
N VAL A 183 5.87 9.01 2.28
CA VAL A 183 5.36 7.72 1.78
C VAL A 183 3.84 7.68 2.00
N TYR A 184 3.06 7.80 0.93
CA TYR A 184 1.60 7.89 1.00
C TYR A 184 0.93 6.52 1.15
N SER A 185 1.42 5.52 0.44
CA SER A 185 0.88 4.16 0.44
C SER A 185 1.98 3.10 0.35
N LEU A 186 1.67 1.91 0.85
CA LEU A 186 2.36 0.66 0.49
C LEU A 186 1.44 -0.09 -0.48
N GLN A 187 1.93 -0.42 -1.68
CA GLN A 187 1.08 -0.97 -2.73
C GLN A 187 1.83 -1.89 -3.71
N PRO A 188 1.12 -2.77 -4.44
CA PRO A 188 -0.25 -3.22 -4.23
C PRO A 188 -0.29 -4.55 -3.46
N LEU A 189 -1.18 -4.70 -2.48
CA LEU A 189 -1.54 -6.03 -1.98
C LEU A 189 -2.45 -6.72 -3.00
N ARG A 190 -2.09 -7.95 -3.42
CA ARG A 190 -2.81 -8.72 -4.45
C ARG A 190 -3.55 -9.92 -3.89
N ASP A 191 -4.65 -10.28 -4.57
CA ASP A 191 -5.44 -11.50 -4.37
C ASP A 191 -5.93 -11.65 -2.91
N PHE A 192 -6.57 -10.61 -2.37
CA PHE A 192 -6.97 -10.54 -0.96
C PHE A 192 -8.38 -11.09 -0.69
N GLU A 193 -9.37 -10.60 -1.44
CA GLU A 193 -10.79 -10.80 -1.17
C GLU A 193 -11.42 -11.96 -1.94
N GLY A 194 -12.64 -12.34 -1.59
CA GLY A 194 -13.51 -13.18 -2.42
C GLY A 194 -13.17 -14.68 -2.39
N TRP A 195 -12.09 -15.13 -1.75
CA TRP A 195 -11.70 -16.54 -1.66
C TRP A 195 -12.84 -17.44 -1.17
N ALA A 196 -13.18 -18.46 -1.97
CA ALA A 196 -14.24 -19.43 -1.65
C ALA A 196 -13.83 -20.41 -0.54
N SER A 197 -12.52 -20.67 -0.43
CA SER A 197 -11.88 -21.53 0.56
C SER A 197 -11.57 -20.74 1.84
N PRO A 198 -12.04 -21.17 3.03
CA PRO A 198 -11.67 -20.54 4.31
C PRO A 198 -10.18 -20.57 4.61
N GLN A 199 -9.46 -21.58 4.09
CA GLN A 199 -8.02 -21.71 4.22
C GLN A 199 -7.30 -20.62 3.43
N ASP A 200 -7.70 -20.38 2.17
CA ASP A 200 -7.08 -19.37 1.32
C ASP A 200 -7.46 -17.94 1.76
N GLN A 201 -8.68 -17.74 2.25
CA GLN A 201 -9.11 -16.52 2.95
C GLN A 201 -8.22 -16.23 4.17
N LEU A 202 -7.91 -17.24 5.00
CA LEU A 202 -7.02 -17.09 6.15
C LEU A 202 -5.56 -16.79 5.74
N LEU A 203 -5.07 -17.39 4.65
CA LEU A 203 -3.75 -17.07 4.10
C LEU A 203 -3.70 -15.63 3.57
N ALA A 204 -4.74 -15.16 2.87
CA ALA A 204 -4.85 -13.78 2.40
C ALA A 204 -4.88 -12.77 3.55
N LEU A 205 -5.66 -13.03 4.60
CA LEU A 205 -5.69 -12.22 5.83
C LEU A 205 -4.32 -12.14 6.53
N ARG A 206 -3.55 -13.24 6.56
CA ARG A 206 -2.20 -13.28 7.13
C ARG A 206 -1.18 -12.52 6.28
N ARG A 207 -1.21 -12.66 4.95
CA ARG A 207 -0.40 -11.83 4.03
C ARG A 207 -0.70 -10.35 4.24
N ALA A 208 -1.97 -9.97 4.29
CA ALA A 208 -2.43 -8.59 4.51
C ALA A 208 -1.95 -8.02 5.85
N ARG A 209 -2.23 -8.69 6.97
CA ARG A 209 -1.83 -8.22 8.31
C ARG A 209 -0.31 -8.12 8.49
N SER A 210 0.48 -8.98 7.83
CA SER A 210 1.95 -8.89 7.90
C SER A 210 2.50 -7.54 7.43
N ARG A 211 1.74 -6.81 6.61
CA ARG A 211 2.12 -5.49 6.08
C ARG A 211 2.05 -4.39 7.13
N PHE A 212 1.26 -4.53 8.20
CA PHE A 212 1.01 -3.45 9.14
C PHE A 212 2.26 -2.98 9.89
N GLU A 213 3.18 -3.88 10.26
CA GLU A 213 4.48 -3.48 10.84
C GLU A 213 5.41 -2.86 9.78
N VAL A 214 5.36 -3.32 8.51
CA VAL A 214 6.06 -2.67 7.39
C VAL A 214 5.57 -1.23 7.21
N MET A 215 4.26 -1.02 7.20
CA MET A 215 3.62 0.31 7.17
C MET A 215 4.01 1.17 8.37
N ARG A 216 4.07 0.59 9.58
CA ARG A 216 4.56 1.28 10.79
C ARG A 216 6.03 1.71 10.67
N ARG A 217 6.88 0.97 9.95
CA ARG A 217 8.26 1.38 9.64
C ARG A 217 8.35 2.42 8.53
N LEU A 218 7.49 2.35 7.52
CA LEU A 218 7.40 3.33 6.44
C LEU A 218 6.79 4.68 6.86
N GLY A 219 6.00 4.71 7.94
CA GLY A 219 5.15 5.86 8.27
C GLY A 219 3.96 6.04 7.31
N ALA A 220 3.67 5.04 6.47
CA ALA A 220 2.61 5.06 5.46
C ALA A 220 1.29 4.58 6.07
N ASP A 221 0.23 5.39 5.97
CA ASP A 221 -1.06 5.09 6.61
C ASP A 221 -2.07 4.36 5.70
N LEU A 222 -1.78 4.19 4.41
CA LEU A 222 -2.67 3.54 3.44
C LEU A 222 -2.08 2.23 2.89
N LEU A 223 -2.85 1.14 3.00
CA LEU A 223 -2.62 -0.11 2.28
C LEU A 223 -3.55 -0.14 1.05
N LEU A 224 -2.98 -0.18 -0.15
CA LEU A 224 -3.75 -0.34 -1.39
C LEU A 224 -3.94 -1.83 -1.67
N ILE A 225 -5.19 -2.24 -1.88
CA ILE A 225 -5.59 -3.58 -2.26
C ILE A 225 -6.25 -3.51 -3.64
N CYS A 226 -5.59 -4.11 -4.64
CA CYS A 226 -6.15 -4.21 -5.98
C CYS A 226 -7.03 -5.45 -6.09
N SER A 227 -8.18 -5.33 -6.76
CA SER A 227 -9.18 -6.38 -6.91
C SER A 227 -8.60 -7.73 -7.38
N ASN A 228 -9.00 -8.82 -6.72
CA ASN A 228 -8.53 -10.18 -6.96
C ASN A 228 -8.71 -10.60 -8.45
N ASN A 229 -7.65 -11.21 -9.02
CA ASN A 229 -7.63 -11.69 -10.41
C ASN A 229 -7.88 -13.21 -10.52
N GLN A 230 -7.93 -13.94 -9.41
CA GLN A 230 -8.31 -15.35 -9.41
C GLN A 230 -9.81 -15.47 -9.69
N HIS A 231 -10.20 -16.31 -10.66
CA HIS A 231 -11.60 -16.53 -11.05
C HIS A 231 -12.29 -17.65 -10.25
N ALA A 232 -13.61 -17.76 -10.41
CA ALA A 232 -14.37 -18.90 -9.91
C ALA A 232 -13.86 -20.22 -10.53
N PRO A 233 -13.84 -21.34 -9.77
CA PRO A 233 -14.41 -21.53 -8.43
C PRO A 233 -13.49 -21.18 -7.25
N ALA A 234 -12.26 -20.71 -7.48
CA ALA A 234 -11.34 -20.36 -6.39
C ALA A 234 -11.83 -19.15 -5.57
N THR A 235 -12.54 -18.23 -6.23
CA THR A 235 -13.17 -17.04 -5.65
C THR A 235 -14.65 -16.97 -6.00
N VAL A 236 -15.42 -16.25 -5.18
CA VAL A 236 -16.83 -15.93 -5.42
C VAL A 236 -17.02 -14.42 -5.59
N GLY A 237 -17.88 -14.04 -6.54
CA GLY A 237 -18.22 -12.65 -6.82
C GLY A 237 -19.31 -12.06 -5.94
N ASP A 238 -19.56 -12.64 -4.75
CA ASP A 238 -20.48 -12.07 -3.77
C ASP A 238 -19.88 -10.79 -3.18
N VAL A 239 -20.54 -9.66 -3.44
CA VAL A 239 -20.09 -8.35 -2.96
C VAL A 239 -20.29 -8.18 -1.44
N GLU A 240 -21.21 -8.93 -0.82
CA GLU A 240 -21.36 -8.95 0.64
C GLU A 240 -20.22 -9.73 1.30
N LYS A 241 -19.73 -10.82 0.70
CA LYS A 241 -18.50 -11.49 1.17
C LYS A 241 -17.29 -10.59 0.99
N ILE A 242 -17.14 -9.96 -0.17
CA ILE A 242 -16.01 -9.06 -0.45
C ILE A 242 -15.99 -7.89 0.56
N GLY A 243 -17.14 -7.27 0.84
CA GLY A 243 -17.27 -6.25 1.88
C GLY A 243 -16.87 -6.78 3.27
N ARG A 244 -17.30 -7.98 3.65
CA ARG A 244 -16.90 -8.64 4.91
C ARG A 244 -15.40 -8.94 5.00
N ASP A 245 -14.77 -9.38 3.90
CA ASP A 245 -13.33 -9.62 3.84
C ASP A 245 -12.55 -8.30 4.10
N LEU A 246 -12.96 -7.20 3.43
CA LEU A 246 -12.39 -5.86 3.63
C LEU A 246 -12.64 -5.32 5.05
N ALA A 247 -13.87 -5.50 5.59
CA ALA A 247 -14.22 -5.10 6.95
C ALA A 247 -13.38 -5.82 8.01
N GLN A 248 -13.13 -7.11 7.82
CA GLN A 248 -12.31 -7.90 8.73
C GLN A 248 -10.86 -7.37 8.77
N LEU A 249 -10.30 -6.99 7.62
CA LEU A 249 -8.97 -6.38 7.58
C LEU A 249 -8.95 -4.97 8.20
N GLY A 250 -9.99 -4.16 7.97
CA GLY A 250 -10.15 -2.86 8.64
C GLY A 250 -10.23 -2.98 10.17
N GLN A 251 -10.94 -3.99 10.68
CA GLN A 251 -10.96 -4.30 12.11
C GLN A 251 -9.59 -4.69 12.66
N PHE A 252 -8.81 -5.50 11.93
CA PHE A 252 -7.43 -5.82 12.32
C PHE A 252 -6.51 -4.58 12.28
N ALA A 253 -6.70 -3.68 11.31
CA ALA A 253 -5.97 -2.42 11.21
C ALA A 253 -6.27 -1.47 12.39
N GLU A 254 -7.51 -1.39 12.85
CA GLU A 254 -7.88 -0.68 14.08
C GLU A 254 -7.24 -1.30 15.32
N HIS A 255 -7.28 -2.64 15.45
CA HIS A 255 -6.69 -3.34 16.59
C HIS A 255 -5.17 -3.19 16.68
N PHE A 256 -4.48 -3.18 15.53
CA PHE A 256 -3.04 -2.93 15.43
C PHE A 256 -2.64 -1.50 15.84
N GLY A 257 -3.59 -0.55 15.81
CA GLY A 257 -3.39 0.83 16.16
C GLY A 257 -2.67 1.67 15.09
N PRO A 258 -2.39 2.95 15.39
CA PRO A 258 -1.91 3.90 14.40
C PRO A 258 -0.45 3.68 13.97
N VAL A 259 -0.14 4.11 12.76
CA VAL A 259 1.22 4.43 12.32
C VAL A 259 1.58 5.87 12.70
N TYR A 260 2.87 6.18 12.80
CA TYR A 260 3.35 7.54 13.05
C TYR A 260 3.96 8.09 11.76
N SER A 261 3.16 8.83 11.01
CA SER A 261 3.60 9.47 9.76
C SER A 261 4.35 10.75 10.07
N PHE A 262 5.47 10.99 9.40
CA PHE A 262 6.22 12.24 9.50
C PHE A 262 5.46 13.37 8.81
N TYR A 263 5.41 14.55 9.43
CA TYR A 263 4.72 15.70 8.91
C TYR A 263 5.64 16.93 8.98
N HIS A 264 6.05 17.40 7.80
CA HIS A 264 6.81 18.64 7.66
C HIS A 264 5.86 19.83 7.84
N ALA A 265 5.72 20.30 9.08
CA ALA A 265 5.07 21.56 9.37
C ALA A 265 5.90 22.71 8.78
N ASN A 266 5.29 23.52 7.90
CA ASN A 266 5.98 24.60 7.21
C ASN A 266 6.57 25.62 8.21
N CYS A 267 7.76 26.14 7.87
CA CYS A 267 8.45 27.27 8.48
C CYS A 267 9.09 27.10 9.89
N SER A 268 8.89 26.01 10.63
CA SER A 268 9.47 25.86 11.99
C SER A 268 10.71 24.96 12.08
N GLY A 269 10.92 24.04 11.13
CA GLY A 269 11.98 23.02 11.20
C GLY A 269 11.76 21.93 12.25
N SER A 270 10.65 21.96 12.98
CA SER A 270 10.28 20.93 13.96
C SER A 270 9.59 19.74 13.28
N ILE A 271 10.18 18.55 13.37
CA ILE A 271 9.59 17.32 12.84
C ILE A 271 8.43 16.89 13.75
N GLU A 272 7.19 17.08 13.28
CA GLU A 272 6.02 16.49 13.93
C GLU A 272 5.81 15.05 13.44
N ARG A 273 5.62 14.10 14.37
CA ARG A 273 5.06 12.78 14.06
C ARG A 273 3.58 12.79 14.39
N ARG A 274 2.74 12.54 13.39
CA ARG A 274 1.28 12.50 13.54
C ARG A 274 0.80 11.05 13.49
N ALA A 275 0.13 10.63 14.56
CA ALA A 275 -0.54 9.33 14.60
C ALA A 275 -1.68 9.30 13.57
N ARG A 276 -1.72 8.27 12.72
CA ARG A 276 -2.77 8.04 11.71
C ARG A 276 -3.26 6.59 11.80
N PRO A 277 -4.58 6.32 11.76
CA PRO A 277 -5.08 4.94 11.67
C PRO A 277 -4.63 4.30 10.36
N ILE A 278 -4.39 2.98 10.37
CA ILE A 278 -4.18 2.23 9.13
C ILE A 278 -5.50 2.20 8.34
N ARG A 279 -5.45 2.71 7.11
CA ARG A 279 -6.52 2.73 6.13
C ARG A 279 -6.34 1.60 5.11
N ILE A 280 -7.44 0.95 4.75
CA ILE A 280 -7.55 -0.07 3.72
C ILE A 280 -8.25 0.55 2.51
N GLY A 281 -7.50 0.79 1.44
CA GLY A 281 -8.04 1.30 0.19
C GLY A 281 -8.25 0.17 -0.83
N TYR A 282 -9.44 0.10 -1.42
CA TYR A 282 -9.81 -0.93 -2.41
C TYR A 282 -9.91 -0.33 -3.82
N GLU A 283 -9.23 -0.95 -4.77
CA GLU A 283 -9.04 -0.49 -6.15
C GLU A 283 -9.60 -1.54 -7.14
N ALA A 284 -10.40 -1.11 -8.12
CA ALA A 284 -10.98 -2.00 -9.13
C ALA A 284 -10.05 -2.06 -10.36
N LEU A 285 -9.36 -3.19 -10.57
CA LEU A 285 -8.57 -3.41 -11.77
C LEU A 285 -9.47 -3.61 -12.98
N SER A 286 -9.13 -3.03 -14.14
CA SER A 286 -9.89 -3.16 -15.39
C SER A 286 -9.96 -4.58 -15.99
N TRP A 287 -9.41 -5.57 -15.27
CA TRP A 287 -9.40 -7.00 -15.57
C TRP A 287 -9.70 -7.86 -14.32
N GLY A 288 -10.15 -7.26 -13.20
CA GLY A 288 -10.45 -7.97 -11.96
C GLY A 288 -11.52 -9.07 -12.14
N ALA A 289 -11.40 -10.16 -11.38
CA ALA A 289 -12.18 -11.38 -11.66
C ALA A 289 -13.68 -11.27 -11.37
N HIS A 290 -14.05 -10.44 -10.39
CA HIS A 290 -15.44 -10.20 -9.96
C HIS A 290 -15.76 -8.72 -9.68
N VAL A 291 -14.74 -7.86 -9.62
CA VAL A 291 -14.84 -6.41 -9.36
C VAL A 291 -13.86 -5.74 -10.32
N ASP A 292 -14.40 -5.07 -11.33
CA ASP A 292 -13.64 -4.53 -12.46
C ASP A 292 -14.03 -3.09 -12.85
N ILE A 293 -15.04 -2.54 -12.17
CA ILE A 293 -15.56 -1.17 -12.30
C ILE A 293 -15.58 -0.49 -10.92
N TRP A 294 -15.30 0.82 -10.89
CA TRP A 294 -15.21 1.60 -9.63
C TRP A 294 -16.50 1.50 -8.80
N SER A 295 -17.66 1.47 -9.46
CA SER A 295 -18.98 1.44 -8.81
C SER A 295 -19.25 0.11 -8.10
N ARG A 296 -18.58 -0.97 -8.48
CA ARG A 296 -18.66 -2.27 -7.79
C ARG A 296 -17.66 -2.39 -6.64
N ALA A 297 -16.49 -1.75 -6.75
CA ALA A 297 -15.63 -1.52 -5.59
C ALA A 297 -16.32 -0.61 -4.56
N TRP A 298 -17.14 0.36 -5.00
CA TRP A 298 -17.91 1.19 -4.08
C TRP A 298 -18.93 0.37 -3.31
N GLN A 299 -19.69 -0.51 -3.98
CA GLN A 299 -20.58 -1.47 -3.32
C GLN A 299 -19.85 -2.31 -2.27
N ALA A 300 -18.65 -2.84 -2.59
CA ALA A 300 -17.83 -3.58 -1.64
C ALA A 300 -17.43 -2.74 -0.41
N VAL A 301 -17.02 -1.49 -0.59
CA VAL A 301 -16.69 -0.56 0.50
C VAL A 301 -17.93 -0.19 1.33
N GLN A 302 -19.10 -0.03 0.71
CA GLN A 302 -20.37 0.17 1.42
C GLN A 302 -20.76 -1.06 2.26
N HIS A 303 -20.59 -2.27 1.73
CA HIS A 303 -20.81 -3.51 2.48
C HIS A 303 -19.75 -3.78 3.56
N ALA A 304 -18.60 -3.10 3.52
CA ALA A 304 -17.59 -3.19 4.56
C ALA A 304 -17.92 -2.32 5.80
N ASP A 305 -18.63 -1.21 5.59
CA ASP A 305 -19.16 -0.30 6.62
C ASP A 305 -18.15 0.07 7.73
N ARG A 306 -16.98 0.60 7.34
CA ARG A 306 -15.96 1.12 8.27
C ARG A 306 -15.42 2.48 7.85
N ASP A 307 -14.90 3.23 8.82
CA ASP A 307 -14.24 4.52 8.56
C ASP A 307 -12.80 4.40 8.09
N ASN A 308 -12.15 3.26 8.32
CA ASN A 308 -10.83 2.96 7.79
C ASN A 308 -10.84 2.06 6.53
N VAL A 309 -12.00 1.85 5.90
CA VAL A 309 -12.13 1.19 4.59
C VAL A 309 -12.69 2.18 3.57
N GLY A 310 -12.08 2.26 2.40
CA GLY A 310 -12.37 3.29 1.39
C GLY A 310 -11.97 2.88 -0.02
N LEU A 311 -12.32 3.72 -1.00
CA LEU A 311 -11.97 3.57 -2.41
C LEU A 311 -10.58 4.13 -2.73
N ILE A 312 -9.95 3.49 -3.72
CA ILE A 312 -8.86 4.05 -4.49
C ILE A 312 -9.33 4.15 -5.95
N LEU A 313 -9.13 5.32 -6.55
CA LEU A 313 -9.59 5.64 -7.90
C LEU A 313 -8.40 5.71 -8.86
N ASP A 314 -8.23 4.71 -9.71
CA ASP A 314 -7.30 4.75 -10.85
C ASP A 314 -8.03 5.20 -12.14
N SER A 315 -7.53 6.27 -12.77
CA SER A 315 -8.06 6.77 -14.05
C SER A 315 -7.82 5.80 -15.20
N PHE A 316 -6.66 5.14 -15.26
CA PHE A 316 -6.43 4.11 -16.26
C PHE A 316 -7.43 2.97 -16.05
N ASN A 317 -7.49 2.35 -14.87
CA ASN A 317 -8.35 1.17 -14.71
C ASN A 317 -9.85 1.50 -14.90
N THR A 318 -10.33 2.64 -14.42
CA THR A 318 -11.72 3.04 -14.67
C THR A 318 -11.99 3.25 -16.16
N LEU A 319 -11.18 4.07 -16.84
CA LEU A 319 -11.43 4.45 -18.22
C LEU A 319 -11.06 3.35 -19.22
N ALA A 320 -10.08 2.50 -18.89
CA ALA A 320 -9.77 1.29 -19.63
C ALA A 320 -10.91 0.27 -19.60
N ARG A 321 -11.71 0.21 -18.51
CA ARG A 321 -12.89 -0.66 -18.46
C ARG A 321 -14.11 -0.05 -19.13
N GLU A 322 -14.41 1.22 -18.85
CA GLU A 322 -15.72 1.84 -19.13
C GLU A 322 -15.76 2.74 -20.39
N TYR A 323 -14.60 3.10 -20.96
CA TYR A 323 -14.52 3.93 -22.18
C TYR A 323 -13.70 3.29 -23.29
N ALA A 324 -12.52 2.76 -22.96
CA ALA A 324 -11.60 2.22 -23.95
C ALA A 324 -11.80 0.71 -24.17
N ASP A 325 -11.39 0.25 -25.35
CA ASP A 325 -11.13 -1.16 -25.59
C ASP A 325 -9.93 -1.30 -26.54
N PRO A 326 -8.79 -1.85 -26.07
CA PRO A 326 -7.59 -1.96 -26.91
C PRO A 326 -7.73 -3.00 -28.03
N CYS A 327 -8.83 -3.75 -28.08
CA CYS A 327 -9.14 -4.71 -29.15
C CYS A 327 -9.99 -4.11 -30.29
N THR A 328 -10.39 -2.83 -30.23
CA THR A 328 -11.11 -2.15 -31.34
C THR A 328 -10.15 -1.32 -32.20
N ARG A 329 -10.53 -1.07 -33.46
CA ARG A 329 -9.76 -0.23 -34.40
C ARG A 329 -9.65 1.23 -33.95
N THR A 330 -10.51 1.68 -33.04
CA THR A 330 -10.50 3.04 -32.49
C THR A 330 -9.74 3.12 -31.16
N GLY A 331 -9.54 2.00 -30.45
CA GLY A 331 -9.13 2.00 -29.04
C GLY A 331 -10.26 2.38 -28.06
N ILE A 332 -11.48 2.62 -28.56
CA ILE A 332 -12.67 3.04 -27.81
C ILE A 332 -13.71 1.90 -27.89
N THR A 333 -14.50 1.70 -26.85
CA THR A 333 -15.51 0.63 -26.82
C THR A 333 -16.61 0.86 -27.86
N ASP A 334 -16.88 -0.14 -28.70
CA ASP A 334 -17.99 -0.14 -29.67
C ASP A 334 -19.34 -0.54 -29.02
N GLN A 335 -19.39 -0.70 -27.68
CA GLN A 335 -20.60 -1.10 -26.93
C GLN A 335 -21.65 0.02 -26.80
N HIS A 336 -21.30 1.26 -27.13
CA HIS A 336 -22.15 2.45 -26.96
C HIS A 336 -22.10 3.32 -28.22
N ALA A 337 -23.25 3.90 -28.60
CA ALA A 337 -23.33 4.81 -29.74
C ALA A 337 -22.60 6.15 -29.48
N ASP A 338 -22.52 6.55 -28.20
CA ASP A 338 -21.63 7.61 -27.71
C ASP A 338 -20.90 7.11 -26.45
N PRO A 339 -19.67 6.58 -26.60
CA PRO A 339 -18.87 6.12 -25.48
C PRO A 339 -18.43 7.22 -24.51
N HIS A 340 -18.31 8.48 -24.97
CA HIS A 340 -17.90 9.59 -24.10
C HIS A 340 -19.04 10.00 -23.18
N ALA A 341 -20.26 10.18 -23.73
CA ALA A 341 -21.45 10.42 -22.92
C ALA A 341 -21.74 9.26 -21.96
N ALA A 342 -21.50 8.01 -22.36
CA ALA A 342 -21.67 6.83 -21.51
C ALA A 342 -20.71 6.84 -20.31
N VAL A 343 -19.40 7.03 -20.52
CA VAL A 343 -18.44 7.09 -19.40
C VAL A 343 -18.64 8.33 -18.53
N LEU A 344 -19.01 9.49 -19.10
CA LEU A 344 -19.41 10.67 -18.33
C LEU A 344 -20.61 10.37 -17.43
N GLN A 345 -21.62 9.64 -17.91
CA GLN A 345 -22.76 9.23 -17.08
C GLN A 345 -22.34 8.29 -15.94
N SER A 346 -21.26 7.53 -16.10
CA SER A 346 -20.69 6.73 -15.01
C SER A 346 -19.89 7.60 -14.03
N VAL A 347 -18.80 8.24 -14.46
CA VAL A 347 -17.86 8.92 -13.55
C VAL A 347 -18.49 10.10 -12.82
N ASN A 348 -19.50 10.77 -13.39
CA ASN A 348 -20.21 11.83 -12.66
C ASN A 348 -20.97 11.32 -11.41
N LYS A 349 -21.26 10.01 -11.31
CA LYS A 349 -21.82 9.38 -10.10
C LYS A 349 -20.80 9.25 -8.96
N LEU A 350 -19.51 9.56 -9.18
CA LEU A 350 -18.55 9.71 -8.08
C LEU A 350 -19.02 10.77 -7.06
N SER A 351 -19.84 11.75 -7.48
CA SER A 351 -20.53 12.69 -6.59
C SER A 351 -21.49 12.06 -5.56
N MET A 352 -21.79 10.77 -5.69
CA MET A 352 -22.56 9.98 -4.71
C MET A 352 -21.66 9.25 -3.68
N VAL A 353 -20.35 9.27 -3.87
CA VAL A 353 -19.35 8.75 -2.92
C VAL A 353 -18.98 9.89 -1.96
N PRO A 354 -19.05 9.69 -0.63
CA PRO A 354 -18.56 10.68 0.33
C PRO A 354 -17.06 10.92 0.16
N ALA A 355 -16.63 12.18 0.18
CA ALA A 355 -15.24 12.59 -0.08
C ALA A 355 -14.23 11.87 0.82
N GLU A 356 -14.60 11.65 2.08
CA GLU A 356 -13.80 10.95 3.09
C GLU A 356 -13.64 9.44 2.82
N LYS A 357 -14.51 8.84 1.98
CA LYS A 357 -14.35 7.45 1.52
C LYS A 357 -13.50 7.33 0.26
N ILE A 358 -13.08 8.44 -0.37
CA ILE A 358 -12.09 8.42 -1.47
C ILE A 358 -10.70 8.59 -0.85
N PHE A 359 -10.03 7.47 -0.58
CA PHE A 359 -8.76 7.46 0.14
C PHE A 359 -7.56 7.87 -0.71
N PHE A 360 -7.63 7.68 -2.04
CA PHE A 360 -6.54 7.95 -2.96
C PHE A 360 -6.99 8.12 -4.41
N LEU A 361 -6.22 8.88 -5.20
CA LEU A 361 -6.43 9.13 -6.63
C LEU A 361 -5.12 8.85 -7.39
N GLN A 362 -5.17 7.86 -8.28
CA GLN A 362 -4.08 7.47 -9.17
C GLN A 362 -4.42 7.89 -10.60
N ILE A 363 -3.42 8.43 -11.29
CA ILE A 363 -3.58 9.14 -12.56
C ILE A 363 -2.61 8.54 -13.58
N GLY A 364 -3.18 7.95 -14.62
CA GLY A 364 -2.50 7.44 -15.80
C GLY A 364 -3.42 7.51 -17.01
N ASP A 365 -2.87 7.86 -18.17
CA ASP A 365 -3.55 7.74 -19.46
C ASP A 365 -3.10 6.45 -20.16
N ALA A 366 -3.51 6.24 -21.41
CA ALA A 366 -3.10 5.08 -22.20
C ALA A 366 -2.77 5.45 -23.64
N ARG A 367 -1.74 4.80 -24.19
CA ARG A 367 -1.43 4.90 -25.63
C ARG A 367 -2.54 4.23 -26.43
N ARG A 368 -3.20 4.98 -27.33
CA ARG A 368 -4.07 4.42 -28.36
C ARG A 368 -3.24 3.48 -29.24
N MET A 369 -3.61 2.21 -29.29
CA MET A 369 -2.86 1.21 -30.05
C MET A 369 -2.97 1.49 -31.56
N PRO A 370 -1.87 1.46 -32.34
CA PRO A 370 -1.93 1.68 -33.79
C PRO A 370 -2.71 0.59 -34.53
N GLU A 371 -2.66 -0.63 -34.01
CA GLU A 371 -3.43 -1.80 -34.45
C GLU A 371 -4.10 -2.44 -33.22
N PRO A 372 -5.29 -3.05 -33.35
CA PRO A 372 -5.94 -3.76 -32.26
C PRO A 372 -5.05 -4.79 -31.57
N LEU A 373 -5.06 -4.82 -30.24
CA LEU A 373 -4.42 -5.89 -29.49
C LEU A 373 -5.06 -7.24 -29.83
N LYS A 374 -4.21 -8.19 -30.20
CA LYS A 374 -4.59 -9.58 -30.34
C LYS A 374 -4.77 -10.21 -28.94
N PRO A 375 -5.56 -11.30 -28.81
CA PRO A 375 -5.58 -12.12 -27.60
C PRO A 375 -4.18 -12.57 -27.17
N SER A 376 -4.03 -13.01 -25.91
CA SER A 376 -2.74 -13.45 -25.35
C SER A 376 -1.99 -14.37 -26.32
N PRO A 377 -0.72 -14.10 -26.65
CA PRO A 377 0.07 -14.94 -27.56
C PRO A 377 0.43 -16.30 -26.91
N ASN A 378 0.31 -16.41 -25.59
CA ASN A 378 0.37 -17.68 -24.88
C ASN A 378 -1.07 -18.17 -24.59
N ALA A 379 -1.43 -19.33 -25.12
CA ALA A 379 -2.72 -19.98 -24.87
C ALA A 379 -2.79 -20.63 -23.47
N ASP A 380 -1.65 -21.07 -22.93
CA ASP A 380 -1.54 -21.70 -21.62
C ASP A 380 -1.47 -20.66 -20.47
N GLU A 381 -1.22 -19.39 -20.81
CA GLU A 381 -1.31 -18.24 -19.89
C GLU A 381 -2.15 -17.11 -20.52
N PRO A 382 -3.50 -17.24 -20.55
CA PRO A 382 -4.38 -16.28 -21.21
C PRO A 382 -4.52 -14.98 -20.40
N ARG A 383 -3.62 -14.01 -20.63
CA ARG A 383 -3.70 -12.67 -20.03
C ARG A 383 -4.80 -11.82 -20.70
N PRO A 384 -5.69 -11.16 -19.94
CA PRO A 384 -6.67 -10.23 -20.47
C PRO A 384 -6.02 -9.07 -21.26
N ALA A 385 -6.63 -8.66 -22.38
CA ALA A 385 -6.06 -7.62 -23.25
C ALA A 385 -5.80 -6.28 -22.52
N ARG A 386 -6.66 -5.91 -21.56
CA ARG A 386 -6.48 -4.72 -20.70
C ARG A 386 -5.27 -4.84 -19.77
N MET A 387 -4.93 -6.04 -19.29
CA MET A 387 -3.73 -6.30 -18.49
C MET A 387 -2.45 -6.21 -19.36
N ILE A 388 -2.49 -6.76 -20.58
CA ILE A 388 -1.40 -6.66 -21.57
C ILE A 388 -1.16 -5.19 -21.94
N TRP A 389 -2.24 -4.46 -22.21
CA TRP A 389 -2.21 -3.03 -22.52
C TRP A 389 -1.62 -2.23 -21.36
N SER A 390 -2.16 -2.39 -20.15
CA SER A 390 -1.69 -1.70 -18.95
C SER A 390 -0.19 -1.90 -18.74
N ARG A 391 0.30 -3.14 -18.76
CA ARG A 391 1.72 -3.44 -18.43
C ARG A 391 2.76 -2.87 -19.40
N GLY A 392 2.36 -2.39 -20.59
CA GLY A 392 3.30 -1.83 -21.57
C GLY A 392 2.95 -0.46 -22.14
N ASN A 393 1.72 0.05 -21.92
CA ASN A 393 1.18 1.17 -22.70
C ASN A 393 0.40 2.22 -21.88
N ARG A 394 0.49 2.24 -20.54
CA ARG A 394 0.07 3.46 -19.82
C ARG A 394 0.98 4.62 -20.21
N LEU A 395 0.43 5.82 -20.21
CA LEU A 395 1.13 7.08 -20.47
C LEU A 395 0.97 8.03 -19.29
N PHE A 396 1.89 8.98 -19.14
CA PHE A 396 1.68 10.07 -18.20
C PHE A 396 0.51 10.95 -18.66
N PRO A 397 -0.21 11.62 -17.74
CA PRO A 397 -1.30 12.50 -18.12
C PRO A 397 -0.86 13.55 -19.15
N CYS A 398 -1.76 13.84 -20.10
CA CYS A 398 -1.58 14.81 -21.17
C CYS A 398 -0.40 14.53 -22.14
N GLU A 399 0.13 13.30 -22.23
CA GLU A 399 1.08 12.87 -23.29
C GLU A 399 0.36 12.60 -24.64
N TYR A 400 -0.41 13.59 -25.13
CA TYR A 400 -1.16 13.49 -26.38
C TYR A 400 -0.26 13.29 -27.60
N ASP A 401 0.95 13.85 -27.58
CA ASP A 401 2.02 13.64 -28.56
C ASP A 401 2.47 12.17 -28.65
N ARG A 402 2.26 11.39 -27.58
CA ARG A 402 2.56 9.95 -27.50
C ARG A 402 1.33 9.07 -27.70
N GLY A 403 0.17 9.67 -27.94
CA GLY A 403 -1.10 8.98 -28.20
C GLY A 403 -1.99 8.75 -26.98
N ALA A 404 -1.84 9.55 -25.91
CA ALA A 404 -2.85 9.64 -24.84
C ALA A 404 -4.21 10.03 -25.41
N PHE A 405 -5.30 9.48 -24.86
CA PHE A 405 -6.66 9.71 -25.38
C PHE A 405 -7.80 9.36 -24.41
N LEU A 406 -7.52 8.89 -23.20
CA LEU A 406 -8.56 8.64 -22.21
C LEU A 406 -9.15 9.99 -21.74
N PRO A 407 -10.43 10.06 -21.34
CA PRO A 407 -11.03 11.26 -20.75
C PRO A 407 -10.56 11.48 -19.29
N THR A 408 -9.24 11.47 -19.09
CA THR A 408 -8.53 11.58 -17.80
C THR A 408 -8.86 12.90 -17.10
N ARG A 409 -8.97 14.00 -17.86
CA ARG A 409 -9.46 15.30 -17.39
C ARG A 409 -10.86 15.19 -16.77
N ASP A 410 -11.81 14.56 -17.48
CA ASP A 410 -13.20 14.46 -17.04
C ASP A 410 -13.34 13.58 -15.78
N PHE A 411 -12.55 12.50 -15.70
CA PHE A 411 -12.46 11.63 -14.52
C PHE A 411 -11.91 12.37 -13.30
N VAL A 412 -10.79 13.10 -13.45
CA VAL A 412 -10.21 13.87 -12.34
C VAL A 412 -11.12 15.04 -11.93
N GLN A 413 -11.78 15.72 -12.87
CA GLN A 413 -12.84 16.68 -12.55
C GLN A 413 -13.99 16.03 -11.76
N ALA A 414 -14.40 14.81 -12.09
CA ALA A 414 -15.44 14.11 -11.34
C ALA A 414 -14.99 13.75 -9.92
N ALA A 415 -13.79 13.19 -9.74
CA ALA A 415 -13.24 12.83 -8.43
C ALA A 415 -12.98 14.06 -7.53
N VAL A 416 -12.37 15.13 -8.08
CA VAL A 416 -11.95 16.31 -7.30
C VAL A 416 -13.09 17.31 -7.15
N LEU A 417 -13.69 17.76 -8.25
CA LEU A 417 -14.65 18.87 -8.23
C LEU A 417 -16.09 18.45 -7.89
N ARG A 418 -16.47 17.18 -8.15
CA ARG A 418 -17.84 16.68 -7.90
C ARG A 418 -17.95 15.76 -6.68
N ALA A 419 -16.95 14.89 -6.46
CA ALA A 419 -16.88 14.02 -5.29
C ALA A 419 -16.06 14.63 -4.13
N GLY A 420 -15.38 15.76 -4.36
CA GLY A 420 -14.73 16.54 -3.30
C GLY A 420 -13.41 15.99 -2.80
N TYR A 421 -12.75 15.06 -3.50
CA TYR A 421 -11.46 14.50 -3.08
C TYR A 421 -10.39 15.58 -2.84
N GLN A 422 -9.74 15.55 -1.66
CA GLN A 422 -8.71 16.52 -1.25
C GLN A 422 -7.30 15.92 -1.09
N GLY A 423 -7.11 14.63 -1.38
CA GLY A 423 -5.81 13.96 -1.21
C GLY A 423 -4.80 14.30 -2.31
N PRO A 424 -3.62 13.64 -2.31
CA PRO A 424 -2.60 13.85 -3.33
C PRO A 424 -3.08 13.39 -4.72
N TRP A 425 -2.62 14.07 -5.76
CA TRP A 425 -2.72 13.59 -7.14
C TRP A 425 -1.50 12.71 -7.40
N SER A 426 -1.69 11.39 -7.49
CA SER A 426 -0.60 10.45 -7.69
C SER A 426 -0.53 9.95 -9.12
N VAL A 427 0.67 9.75 -9.66
CA VAL A 427 0.87 9.16 -10.99
C VAL A 427 1.14 7.65 -10.90
N GLU A 428 0.35 6.85 -11.62
CA GLU A 428 0.59 5.41 -11.78
C GLU A 428 0.61 4.99 -13.26
N VAL A 429 1.82 4.76 -13.76
CA VAL A 429 2.13 4.35 -15.13
C VAL A 429 2.95 3.06 -15.15
N PHE A 430 2.53 2.13 -16.00
CA PHE A 430 3.29 0.96 -16.44
C PHE A 430 3.52 1.10 -17.96
N ASN A 431 4.78 1.16 -18.39
CA ASN A 431 5.15 1.43 -19.79
C ASN A 431 6.38 0.60 -20.16
N SER A 432 6.49 0.17 -21.42
CA SER A 432 7.68 -0.54 -21.90
C SER A 432 8.98 0.27 -21.75
N SER A 433 8.92 1.61 -21.74
CA SER A 433 10.08 2.47 -21.49
C SER A 433 10.60 2.44 -20.04
N LEU A 434 9.89 1.80 -19.11
CA LEU A 434 10.38 1.55 -17.74
C LEU A 434 11.38 0.39 -17.67
N ALA A 435 11.45 -0.43 -18.72
CA ALA A 435 12.37 -1.56 -18.85
C ALA A 435 13.62 -1.22 -19.69
N ASP A 436 13.80 0.05 -20.07
CA ASP A 436 15.06 0.54 -20.63
C ASP A 436 16.12 0.64 -19.51
N GLU A 437 17.33 0.13 -19.75
CA GLU A 437 18.41 0.04 -18.76
C GLU A 437 19.20 1.37 -18.61
N ALA A 438 18.91 2.40 -19.41
CA ALA A 438 19.66 3.66 -19.38
C ALA A 438 19.49 4.43 -18.05
N GLU A 439 20.61 4.84 -17.43
CA GLU A 439 20.66 5.56 -16.13
C GLU A 439 19.77 6.81 -16.06
N GLY A 440 19.46 7.43 -17.20
CA GLY A 440 18.58 8.61 -17.28
C GLY A 440 17.09 8.31 -17.06
N VAL A 441 16.65 7.05 -17.16
CA VAL A 441 15.23 6.64 -17.15
C VAL A 441 14.46 7.17 -15.92
N PRO A 442 14.96 7.07 -14.67
CA PRO A 442 14.31 7.65 -13.49
C PRO A 442 14.12 9.17 -13.56
N VAL A 443 15.10 9.89 -14.12
CA VAL A 443 15.03 11.36 -14.21
C VAL A 443 14.07 11.77 -15.34
N GLU A 444 14.12 11.11 -16.50
CA GLU A 444 13.19 11.39 -17.61
C GLU A 444 11.73 11.15 -17.17
N HIS A 445 11.45 9.98 -16.59
CA HIS A 445 10.08 9.59 -16.25
C HIS A 445 9.52 10.41 -15.10
N ALA A 446 10.31 10.77 -14.08
CA ALA A 446 9.88 11.70 -13.04
C ALA A 446 9.53 13.08 -13.63
N MET A 447 10.35 13.60 -14.56
CA MET A 447 10.10 14.91 -15.18
C MET A 447 8.91 14.88 -16.16
N ARG A 448 8.69 13.78 -16.89
CA ARG A 448 7.50 13.59 -17.75
C ARG A 448 6.22 13.48 -16.93
N ALA A 449 6.22 12.68 -15.85
CA ALA A 449 5.11 12.61 -14.91
C ALA A 449 4.77 13.98 -14.31
N ARG A 450 5.79 14.74 -13.92
CA ARG A 450 5.65 16.09 -13.37
C ARG A 450 5.01 17.06 -14.37
N ALA A 451 5.50 17.10 -15.60
CA ALA A 451 4.94 17.92 -16.68
C ALA A 451 3.52 17.48 -17.08
N GLY A 452 3.20 16.19 -16.93
CA GLY A 452 1.84 15.68 -17.08
C GLY A 452 0.88 16.22 -16.02
N LEU A 453 1.26 16.15 -14.73
CA LEU A 453 0.44 16.68 -13.64
C LEU A 453 0.24 18.19 -13.72
N ASP A 454 1.28 18.97 -14.00
CA ASP A 454 1.15 20.43 -14.10
C ASP A 454 0.19 20.84 -15.23
N ARG A 455 0.23 20.17 -16.40
CA ARG A 455 -0.76 20.39 -17.49
C ARG A 455 -2.17 19.91 -17.12
N LEU A 456 -2.28 18.76 -16.44
CA LEU A 456 -3.59 18.25 -16.02
C LEU A 456 -4.27 19.17 -15.00
N VAL A 457 -3.50 19.85 -14.13
CA VAL A 457 -4.03 20.90 -13.26
C VAL A 457 -4.56 22.07 -14.08
N GLU A 458 -3.85 22.53 -15.11
CA GLU A 458 -4.34 23.58 -16.02
C GLU A 458 -5.65 23.15 -16.72
N GLU A 459 -5.72 21.93 -17.23
CA GLU A 459 -6.92 21.40 -17.88
C GLU A 459 -8.11 21.22 -16.93
N VAL A 460 -7.89 20.69 -15.72
CA VAL A 460 -8.96 20.38 -14.75
C VAL A 460 -9.60 21.65 -14.18
N TYR A 461 -8.85 22.75 -14.06
CA TYR A 461 -9.33 24.02 -13.50
C TYR A 461 -9.61 25.12 -14.55
N ALA A 462 -9.54 24.82 -15.84
CA ALA A 462 -10.00 25.66 -16.96
C ALA A 462 -11.44 25.32 -17.38
#